data_AF-A0A2E3GNS3-F1
#
_entry.id   AF-A0A2E3GNS3-F1
#
_cell.length_a   1.000
_cell.length_b   1.000
_cell.length_c   1.000
_cell.angle_alpha   90.00
_cell.angle_beta   90.00
_cell.angle_gamma   90.00
#
_symmetry.space_group_name_H-M   'P 1'
#
loop_
_entity.id
_entity.type
_entity.pdbx_description
1 polymer ?
#
loop_
_entity_poly.entity_id
_entity_poly.type
_entity_poly.pdbx_seq_one_letter_code
_entity_poly.pdbx_strand_id
1 'polypeptide(L)'
;MKMPAANQKAVKRFVWTVSIAIPLVVLALFLIPPAEGLSDETLKKVYWLPRFNALLNASAFTCLLFSLFSIRKGEITKHRNLNTAALSLSALFLVSYVIFHLLTQSTKFGGQGPIRVVYLSILITHILLSVAIVPLALFSYARGLMGDVVRHRKIARMTMPIWLYVTASGVIVYLMIAPYYPH
;
A
#
# COMPACT_ATOMS: atom_id res chain seq x y z
N MET A 1 11.33 -27.94 2.76
CA MET A 1 10.35 -28.74 3.54
C MET A 1 8.95 -28.26 3.18
N LYS A 2 8.06 -29.11 2.64
CA LYS A 2 6.67 -28.71 2.32
C LYS A 2 5.90 -28.48 3.64
N MET A 3 5.17 -27.37 3.77
CA MET A 3 4.32 -27.13 4.94
C MET A 3 3.21 -28.20 5.04
N PRO A 4 2.87 -28.66 6.26
CA PRO A 4 1.69 -29.49 6.49
C PRO A 4 0.43 -28.84 5.91
N ALA A 5 -0.55 -29.64 5.49
CA ALA A 5 -1.79 -29.13 4.89
C ALA A 5 -2.55 -28.15 5.82
N ALA A 6 -2.53 -28.39 7.13
CA ALA A 6 -3.12 -27.51 8.15
C ALA A 6 -2.52 -26.09 8.11
N ASN A 7 -1.22 -26.02 7.87
CA ASN A 7 -0.44 -24.80 7.80
C ASN A 7 -0.75 -23.97 6.54
N GLN A 8 -1.08 -24.63 5.41
CA GLN A 8 -1.54 -23.92 4.21
C GLN A 8 -2.96 -23.35 4.35
N LYS A 9 -3.85 -24.06 5.06
CA LYS A 9 -5.21 -23.59 5.33
C LYS A 9 -5.19 -22.35 6.21
N ALA A 10 -4.34 -22.33 7.24
CA ALA A 10 -4.14 -21.17 8.10
C ALA A 10 -3.64 -19.93 7.33
N VAL A 11 -2.61 -20.09 6.49
CA VAL A 11 -2.11 -18.99 5.63
C VAL A 11 -3.21 -18.45 4.72
N LYS A 12 -3.94 -19.33 4.02
CA LYS A 12 -5.04 -18.88 3.14
C LYS A 12 -6.10 -18.10 3.90
N ARG A 13 -6.51 -18.59 5.09
CA ARG A 13 -7.48 -17.89 5.94
C ARG A 13 -6.98 -16.51 6.31
N PHE A 14 -5.75 -16.41 6.84
CA PHE A 14 -5.13 -15.13 7.20
C PHE A 14 -5.10 -14.15 6.01
N VAL A 15 -4.61 -14.58 4.85
CA VAL A 15 -4.51 -13.71 3.67
C VAL A 15 -5.89 -13.19 3.26
N TRP A 16 -6.90 -14.05 3.20
CA TRP A 16 -8.26 -13.63 2.82
C TRP A 16 -8.90 -12.73 3.87
N THR A 17 -8.75 -13.03 5.16
CA THR A 17 -9.23 -12.16 6.24
C THR A 17 -8.64 -10.76 6.11
N VAL A 18 -7.32 -10.64 5.95
CA VAL A 18 -6.65 -9.33 5.81
C VAL A 18 -7.07 -8.64 4.50
N SER A 19 -7.15 -9.38 3.40
CA SER A 19 -7.49 -8.82 2.07
C SER A 19 -8.94 -8.32 1.98
N ILE A 20 -9.84 -8.87 2.80
CA ILE A 20 -11.24 -8.41 2.91
C ILE A 20 -11.35 -7.30 3.96
N ALA A 21 -10.69 -7.44 5.11
CA ALA A 21 -10.77 -6.47 6.19
C ALA A 21 -10.23 -5.09 5.77
N ILE A 22 -9.10 -5.03 5.05
CA ILE A 22 -8.49 -3.76 4.66
C ILE A 22 -9.44 -2.88 3.82
N PRO A 23 -10.02 -3.37 2.69
CA PRO A 23 -10.99 -2.58 1.93
C PRO A 23 -12.23 -2.19 2.73
N LEU A 24 -12.73 -3.05 3.61
CA LEU A 24 -13.89 -2.75 4.46
C LEU A 24 -13.59 -1.64 5.47
N VAL A 25 -12.41 -1.69 6.12
CA VAL A 25 -11.95 -0.62 7.00
C VAL A 25 -11.83 0.68 6.22
N VAL A 26 -11.18 0.66 5.05
CA VAL A 26 -11.04 1.86 4.21
C VAL A 26 -12.39 2.41 3.78
N LEU A 27 -13.36 1.56 3.41
CA LEU A 27 -14.72 1.98 3.07
C LEU A 27 -15.42 2.62 4.29
N ALA A 28 -15.28 2.02 5.47
CA ALA A 28 -15.87 2.54 6.70
C ALA A 28 -15.32 3.92 7.06
N LEU A 29 -14.04 4.22 6.77
CA LEU A 29 -13.46 5.55 7.00
C LEU A 29 -14.19 6.67 6.22
N PHE A 30 -14.78 6.37 5.07
CA PHE A 30 -15.56 7.36 4.32
C PHE A 30 -17.00 7.53 4.82
N LEU A 31 -17.45 6.66 5.73
CA LEU A 31 -18.78 6.71 6.33
C LEU A 31 -18.76 7.30 7.75
N ILE A 32 -17.61 7.28 8.41
CA ILE A 32 -17.41 7.77 9.78
C ILE A 32 -17.05 9.26 9.71
N PRO A 33 -17.76 10.16 10.43
CA PRO A 33 -17.33 11.54 10.54
C PRO A 33 -15.97 11.60 11.26
N PRO A 34 -15.05 12.49 10.86
CA PRO A 34 -13.76 12.61 11.52
C PRO A 34 -13.93 13.06 12.97
N ALA A 35 -12.93 12.77 13.80
CA ALA A 35 -12.93 13.10 15.22
C ALA A 35 -13.28 14.59 15.46
N GLU A 36 -14.32 14.83 16.25
CA GLU A 36 -14.76 16.16 16.66
C GLU A 36 -13.96 16.68 17.87
N GLY A 37 -13.93 18.00 18.06
CA GLY A 37 -13.33 18.62 19.25
C GLY A 37 -11.80 18.70 19.27
N LEU A 38 -11.12 18.39 18.17
CA LEU A 38 -9.68 18.61 18.03
C LEU A 38 -9.38 20.11 17.84
N SER A 39 -8.34 20.61 18.52
CA SER A 39 -7.87 21.99 18.30
C SER A 39 -7.23 22.14 16.92
N ASP A 40 -7.30 23.35 16.35
CA ASP A 40 -6.67 23.69 15.07
C ASP A 40 -5.15 23.41 15.07
N GLU A 41 -4.49 23.59 16.21
CA GLU A 41 -3.07 23.27 16.37
C GLU A 41 -2.80 21.77 16.23
N THR A 42 -3.64 20.92 16.85
CA THR A 42 -3.55 19.47 16.72
C THR A 42 -3.83 19.05 15.28
N LEU A 43 -4.85 19.62 14.64
CA LEU A 43 -5.17 19.32 13.24
C LEU A 43 -3.98 19.63 12.31
N LYS A 44 -3.36 20.81 12.43
CA LYS A 44 -2.13 21.16 11.68
C LYS A 44 -1.01 20.13 11.87
N LYS A 45 -0.83 19.63 13.10
CA LYS A 45 0.13 18.55 13.42
C LYS A 45 -0.23 17.19 12.85
N VAL A 46 -1.42 16.99 12.28
CA VAL A 46 -1.82 15.73 11.63
C VAL A 46 -1.62 15.81 10.10
N TYR A 47 -1.65 17.00 9.50
CA TYR A 47 -1.50 17.20 8.05
C TYR A 47 -0.09 16.93 7.48
N TRP A 48 0.91 16.60 8.30
CA TRP A 48 2.17 16.03 7.79
C TRP A 48 2.05 14.53 7.45
N LEU A 49 1.03 13.82 7.96
CA LEU A 49 0.85 12.39 7.72
C LEU A 49 0.69 12.03 6.23
N PRO A 50 -0.02 12.78 5.38
CA PRO A 50 -0.03 12.55 3.94
C PRO A 50 1.37 12.60 3.30
N ARG A 51 2.20 13.56 3.71
CA ARG A 51 3.61 13.63 3.27
C ARG A 51 4.39 12.41 3.74
N PHE A 52 4.21 12.01 4.99
CA PHE A 52 4.83 10.80 5.54
C PHE A 52 4.40 9.54 4.79
N ASN A 53 3.11 9.41 4.50
CA ASN A 53 2.55 8.34 3.69
C ASN A 53 3.18 8.29 2.29
N ALA A 54 3.39 9.43 1.65
CA ALA A 54 4.11 9.51 0.38
C ALA A 54 5.57 9.05 0.52
N LEU A 55 6.26 9.43 1.61
CA LEU A 55 7.63 8.97 1.88
C LEU A 55 7.70 7.45 2.12
N LEU A 56 6.74 6.88 2.84
CA LEU A 56 6.64 5.43 3.05
C LEU A 56 6.45 4.69 1.71
N ASN A 57 5.56 5.20 0.85
CA ASN A 57 5.35 4.65 -0.49
C ASN A 57 6.60 4.78 -1.38
N ALA A 58 7.27 5.93 -1.39
CA ALA A 58 8.52 6.11 -2.12
C ALA A 58 9.62 5.15 -1.62
N SER A 59 9.69 4.94 -0.31
CA SER A 59 10.64 4.01 0.31
C SER A 59 10.32 2.56 -0.07
N ALA A 60 9.03 2.17 -0.02
CA ALA A 60 8.58 0.85 -0.45
C ALA A 60 8.86 0.61 -1.94
N PHE A 61 8.56 1.60 -2.80
CA PHE A 61 8.88 1.56 -4.23
C PHE A 61 10.38 1.30 -4.46
N THR A 62 11.23 2.04 -3.73
CA THR A 62 12.69 1.91 -3.82
C THR A 62 13.15 0.51 -3.39
N CYS A 63 12.62 -0.01 -2.27
CA CYS A 63 12.89 -1.38 -1.83
C CYS A 63 12.49 -2.41 -2.88
N LEU A 64 11.30 -2.27 -3.49
CA LEU A 64 10.81 -3.19 -4.53
C LEU A 64 11.65 -3.13 -5.80
N LEU A 65 12.07 -1.93 -6.20
CA LEU A 65 12.93 -1.74 -7.37
C LEU A 65 14.28 -2.42 -7.16
N PHE A 66 14.93 -2.20 -6.02
CA PHE A 66 16.18 -2.90 -5.69
C PHE A 66 15.97 -4.40 -5.48
N SER A 67 14.82 -4.82 -4.95
CA SER A 67 14.47 -6.23 -4.79
C SER A 67 14.39 -6.94 -6.14
N LEU A 68 13.82 -6.27 -7.15
CA LEU A 68 13.74 -6.75 -8.52
C LEU A 68 15.12 -6.85 -9.17
N PHE A 69 16.00 -5.88 -8.95
CA PHE A 69 17.39 -5.95 -9.42
C PHE A 69 18.17 -7.09 -8.76
N SER A 70 18.06 -7.25 -7.43
CA SER A 70 18.75 -8.29 -6.69
C SER A 70 18.33 -9.70 -7.12
N ILE A 71 17.03 -9.95 -7.34
CA ILE A 71 16.61 -11.30 -7.79
C ILE A 71 17.05 -11.60 -9.22
N ARG A 72 17.17 -10.60 -10.10
CA ARG A 72 17.75 -10.76 -11.44
C ARG A 72 19.24 -11.14 -11.39
N LYS A 73 19.94 -10.73 -10.34
CA LYS A 73 21.34 -11.11 -10.06
C LYS A 73 21.46 -12.42 -9.26
N GLY A 74 20.35 -13.07 -8.91
CA GLY A 74 20.35 -14.28 -8.08
C GLY A 74 20.57 -14.03 -6.58
N GLU A 75 20.57 -12.78 -6.11
CA GLU A 75 20.77 -12.40 -4.71
C GLU A 75 19.50 -12.64 -3.87
N ILE A 76 19.17 -13.90 -3.60
CA ILE A 76 17.90 -14.31 -2.95
C ILE A 76 17.74 -13.69 -1.55
N THR A 77 18.79 -13.65 -0.74
CA THR A 77 18.73 -13.09 0.63
C THR A 77 18.38 -11.60 0.59
N LYS A 78 19.01 -10.84 -0.31
CA LYS A 78 18.76 -9.41 -0.46
C LYS A 78 17.36 -9.14 -1.02
N HIS A 79 16.92 -9.92 -2.02
CA HIS A 79 15.54 -9.88 -2.49
C HIS A 79 14.54 -10.12 -1.35
N ARG A 80 14.75 -11.14 -0.53
CA ARG A 80 13.88 -11.44 0.62
C ARG A 80 13.82 -10.26 1.59
N ASN A 81 14.97 -9.75 2.04
CA ASN A 81 15.04 -8.65 2.99
C ASN A 81 14.36 -7.37 2.46
N LEU A 82 14.57 -7.05 1.19
CA LEU A 82 13.95 -5.87 0.55
C LEU A 82 12.44 -6.03 0.40
N ASN A 83 11.91 -7.21 0.07
CA ASN A 83 10.46 -7.45 0.07
C ASN A 83 9.87 -7.39 1.48
N THR A 84 10.58 -7.91 2.49
CA THR A 84 10.14 -7.79 3.89
C THR A 84 10.06 -6.32 4.30
N ALA A 85 11.07 -5.52 3.99
CA ALA A 85 11.05 -4.08 4.24
C ALA A 85 9.90 -3.37 3.52
N ALA A 86 9.68 -3.66 2.24
CA ALA A 86 8.57 -3.08 1.47
C ALA A 86 7.20 -3.46 2.06
N LEU A 87 7.03 -4.70 2.53
CA LEU A 87 5.80 -5.14 3.18
C LEU A 87 5.57 -4.41 4.51
N SER A 88 6.61 -4.26 5.33
CA SER A 88 6.54 -3.52 6.59
C SER A 88 6.23 -2.04 6.38
N LEU A 89 6.86 -1.40 5.39
CA LEU A 89 6.58 -0.01 5.01
C LEU A 89 5.14 0.16 4.52
N SER A 90 4.62 -0.80 3.75
CA SER A 90 3.22 -0.78 3.27
C SER A 90 2.23 -0.94 4.43
N ALA A 91 2.56 -1.77 5.43
CA ALA A 91 1.75 -1.92 6.64
C ALA A 91 1.75 -0.63 7.48
N LEU A 92 2.92 0.00 7.66
CA LEU A 92 3.05 1.27 8.36
C LEU A 92 2.29 2.40 7.64
N PHE A 93 2.35 2.43 6.30
CA PHE A 93 1.56 3.33 5.47
C PHE A 93 0.07 3.17 5.75
N LEU A 94 -0.44 1.93 5.79
CA LEU A 94 -1.86 1.70 6.03
C LEU A 94 -2.28 2.19 7.42
N VAL A 95 -1.47 1.94 8.46
CA VAL A 95 -1.74 2.46 9.81
C VAL A 95 -1.79 3.98 9.82
N SER A 96 -0.78 4.64 9.23
CA SER A 96 -0.73 6.10 9.17
C SER A 96 -1.87 6.70 8.31
N TYR A 97 -2.23 6.06 7.21
CA TYR A 97 -3.37 6.41 6.36
C TYR A 97 -4.70 6.37 7.13
N VAL A 98 -4.93 5.30 7.88
CA VAL A 98 -6.13 5.13 8.71
C VAL A 98 -6.19 6.22 9.78
N ILE A 99 -5.08 6.48 10.49
CA ILE A 99 -5.00 7.54 11.50
C ILE A 99 -5.36 8.90 10.89
N PHE A 100 -4.77 9.25 9.73
CA PHE A 100 -5.06 10.53 9.07
C PHE A 100 -6.56 10.69 8.74
N HIS A 101 -7.19 9.66 8.17
CA HIS A 101 -8.60 9.72 7.75
C HIS A 101 -9.59 9.62 8.91
N LEU A 102 -9.19 9.07 10.06
CA LEU A 102 -10.01 9.12 11.28
C LEU A 102 -10.02 10.51 11.92
N LEU A 103 -8.92 11.27 11.78
CA LEU A 103 -8.74 12.54 12.46
C LEU A 103 -9.05 13.76 11.59
N THR A 104 -9.09 13.60 10.27
CA THR A 104 -9.22 14.73 9.33
C THR A 104 -10.27 14.48 8.27
N GLN A 105 -10.87 15.55 7.75
CA GLN A 105 -11.74 15.46 6.59
C GLN A 105 -10.94 15.12 5.33
N SER A 106 -11.51 14.29 4.46
CA SER A 106 -10.89 13.97 3.18
C SER A 106 -10.69 15.22 2.33
N THR A 107 -9.45 15.47 1.93
CA THR A 107 -9.08 16.54 1.02
C THR A 107 -9.63 16.28 -0.38
N LYS A 108 -10.27 17.29 -0.97
CA LYS A 108 -10.77 17.23 -2.35
C LYS A 108 -9.73 17.82 -3.31
N PHE A 109 -9.52 17.15 -4.43
CA PHE A 109 -8.67 17.70 -5.49
C PHE A 109 -9.33 18.95 -6.11
N GLY A 110 -8.65 20.10 -6.02
CA GLY A 110 -9.19 21.39 -6.47
C GLY A 110 -8.91 21.74 -7.94
N GLY A 111 -8.12 20.92 -8.65
CA GLY A 111 -7.78 21.17 -10.07
C GLY A 111 -8.99 21.05 -11.00
N GLN A 112 -9.01 21.86 -12.06
CA GLN A 112 -10.09 21.90 -13.06
C GLN A 112 -9.56 21.60 -14.47
N GLY A 113 -10.43 21.14 -15.38
CA GLY A 113 -10.06 20.82 -16.76
C GLY A 113 -9.25 19.52 -16.90
N PRO A 114 -8.35 19.41 -17.89
CA PRO A 114 -7.64 18.17 -18.22
C PRO A 114 -6.88 17.54 -17.04
N ILE A 115 -6.30 18.35 -16.15
CA ILE A 115 -5.54 17.85 -15.00
C ILE A 115 -6.39 17.05 -14.02
N ARG A 116 -7.70 17.38 -13.90
CA ARG A 116 -8.64 16.63 -13.07
C ARG A 116 -8.89 15.23 -13.63
N VAL A 117 -8.97 15.09 -14.95
CA VAL A 117 -9.14 13.78 -15.60
C VAL A 117 -7.91 12.93 -15.33
N VAL A 118 -6.69 13.47 -15.53
CA VAL A 118 -5.44 12.77 -15.23
C VAL A 118 -5.38 12.33 -13.77
N TYR A 119 -5.69 13.22 -12.83
CA TYR A 119 -5.72 12.92 -11.40
C TYR A 119 -6.69 11.77 -11.08
N LEU A 120 -7.94 11.87 -11.55
CA LEU A 120 -8.96 10.87 -11.27
C LEU A 120 -8.64 9.52 -11.92
N SER A 121 -8.08 9.53 -13.14
CA SER A 121 -7.63 8.29 -13.79
C SER A 121 -6.57 7.58 -12.95
N ILE A 122 -5.53 8.29 -12.50
CA ILE A 122 -4.47 7.73 -11.66
C ILE A 122 -5.02 7.28 -10.30
N LEU A 123 -5.89 8.09 -9.68
CA LEU A 123 -6.46 7.79 -8.38
C LEU A 123 -7.33 6.52 -8.42
N ILE A 124 -8.22 6.40 -9.42
CA ILE A 124 -9.10 5.25 -9.55
C ILE A 124 -8.28 3.98 -9.79
N THR A 125 -7.33 4.01 -10.72
CA THR A 125 -6.47 2.84 -10.97
C THR A 125 -5.61 2.50 -9.77
N HIS A 126 -5.08 3.50 -9.05
CA HIS A 126 -4.35 3.30 -7.80
C HIS A 126 -5.22 2.57 -6.77
N ILE A 127 -6.44 3.02 -6.50
CA ILE A 127 -7.34 2.41 -5.51
C ILE A 127 -7.67 0.96 -5.88
N LEU A 128 -8.06 0.71 -7.14
CA LEU A 128 -8.42 -0.63 -7.59
C LEU A 128 -7.23 -1.60 -7.49
N LEU A 129 -6.04 -1.16 -7.91
CA LEU A 129 -4.83 -1.97 -7.84
C LEU A 129 -4.30 -2.12 -6.40
N SER A 130 -4.54 -1.15 -5.53
CA SER A 130 -4.24 -1.23 -4.09
C SER A 130 -5.07 -2.31 -3.39
N VAL A 131 -6.33 -2.50 -3.78
CA VAL A 131 -7.14 -3.63 -3.26
C VAL A 131 -6.58 -4.95 -3.78
N ALA A 132 -6.25 -5.03 -5.07
CA ALA A 132 -5.74 -6.25 -5.69
C ALA A 132 -4.35 -6.65 -5.17
N ILE A 133 -3.48 -5.69 -4.84
CA ILE A 133 -2.10 -6.01 -4.45
C ILE A 133 -2.01 -6.69 -3.09
N VAL A 134 -2.93 -6.43 -2.15
CA VAL A 134 -2.89 -7.02 -0.80
C VAL A 134 -2.84 -8.56 -0.84
N PRO A 135 -3.81 -9.28 -1.44
CA PRO A 135 -3.75 -10.74 -1.50
C PRO A 135 -2.54 -11.22 -2.31
N LEU A 136 -2.19 -10.52 -3.40
CA LEU A 136 -1.08 -10.90 -4.27
C LEU A 136 0.28 -10.81 -3.56
N ALA A 137 0.52 -9.74 -2.81
CA ALA A 137 1.73 -9.52 -2.05
C ALA A 137 1.84 -10.55 -0.92
N LEU A 138 0.76 -10.75 -0.15
CA LEU A 138 0.76 -11.68 0.98
C LEU A 138 0.91 -13.15 0.53
N PHE A 139 0.21 -13.59 -0.53
CA PHE A 139 0.40 -14.93 -1.07
C PHE A 139 1.80 -15.11 -1.66
N SER A 140 2.30 -14.14 -2.43
CA SER A 140 3.66 -14.20 -2.99
C SER A 140 4.72 -14.29 -1.89
N TYR A 141 4.60 -13.46 -0.86
CA TYR A 141 5.52 -13.42 0.28
C TYR A 141 5.48 -14.73 1.09
N ALA A 142 4.29 -15.24 1.41
CA ALA A 142 4.14 -16.51 2.10
C ALA A 142 4.76 -17.67 1.31
N ARG A 143 4.57 -17.71 -0.02
CA ARG A 143 5.20 -18.71 -0.91
C ARG A 143 6.72 -18.61 -0.92
N GLY A 144 7.25 -17.38 -0.88
CA GLY A 144 8.69 -17.12 -0.74
C GLY A 144 9.25 -17.67 0.58
N LEU A 145 8.59 -17.39 1.70
CA LEU A 145 8.99 -17.92 3.02
C LEU A 145 8.91 -19.45 3.10
N MET A 146 7.97 -20.06 2.40
CA MET A 146 7.80 -21.51 2.32
C MET A 146 8.81 -22.22 1.40
N GLY A 147 9.62 -21.47 0.64
CA GLY A 147 10.51 -22.06 -0.38
C GLY A 147 9.77 -22.63 -1.59
N ASP A 148 8.49 -22.30 -1.81
CA ASP A 148 7.71 -22.71 -2.98
C ASP A 148 8.01 -21.78 -4.17
N VAL A 149 9.25 -21.84 -4.67
CA VAL A 149 9.80 -20.91 -5.65
C VAL A 149 8.99 -20.91 -6.95
N VAL A 150 8.51 -22.08 -7.39
CA VAL A 150 7.73 -22.21 -8.64
C VAL A 150 6.44 -21.40 -8.55
N ARG A 151 5.65 -21.56 -7.48
CA ARG A 151 4.41 -20.80 -7.30
C ARG A 151 4.66 -19.35 -6.93
N HIS A 152 5.69 -19.07 -6.13
CA HIS A 152 6.13 -17.71 -5.82
C HIS A 152 6.41 -16.95 -7.13
N ARG A 153 7.26 -17.49 -8.02
CA ARG A 153 7.59 -16.85 -9.31
C ARG A 153 6.36 -16.65 -10.19
N LYS A 154 5.42 -17.61 -10.20
CA LYS A 154 4.17 -17.48 -10.98
C LYS A 154 3.37 -16.25 -10.56
N ILE A 155 3.18 -16.05 -9.25
CA ILE A 155 2.40 -14.94 -8.69
C ILE A 155 3.21 -13.64 -8.75
N ALA A 156 4.50 -13.69 -8.41
CA ALA A 156 5.39 -12.54 -8.37
C ALA A 156 5.52 -11.79 -9.70
N ARG A 157 5.38 -12.49 -10.84
CA ARG A 157 5.36 -11.86 -12.17
C ARG A 157 4.23 -10.84 -12.33
N MET A 158 3.12 -11.03 -11.63
CA MET A 158 2.00 -10.09 -11.59
C MET A 158 2.08 -9.17 -10.37
N THR A 159 2.44 -9.69 -9.19
CA THR A 159 2.57 -8.89 -7.97
C THR A 159 3.57 -7.75 -8.14
N MET A 160 4.77 -8.02 -8.68
CA MET A 160 5.84 -7.03 -8.73
C MET A 160 5.48 -5.76 -9.53
N PRO A 161 5.00 -5.83 -10.79
CA PRO A 161 4.61 -4.63 -11.52
C PRO A 161 3.45 -3.89 -10.88
N ILE A 162 2.45 -4.60 -10.34
CA ILE A 162 1.32 -3.97 -9.64
C ILE A 162 1.80 -3.24 -8.38
N TRP A 163 2.70 -3.86 -7.60
CA TRP A 163 3.21 -3.27 -6.37
C TRP A 163 4.05 -2.02 -6.63
N LEU A 164 4.91 -2.07 -7.65
CA LEU A 164 5.67 -0.90 -8.12
C LEU A 164 4.72 0.21 -8.61
N TYR A 165 3.68 -0.15 -9.38
CA TYR A 165 2.69 0.81 -9.84
C TYR A 165 1.97 1.50 -8.68
N VAL A 166 1.45 0.72 -7.72
CA VAL A 166 0.68 1.25 -6.57
C VAL A 166 1.56 2.15 -5.70
N THR A 167 2.78 1.71 -5.38
CA THR A 167 3.69 2.52 -4.55
C THR A 167 4.13 3.80 -5.26
N ALA A 168 4.40 3.78 -6.57
CA ALA A 168 4.70 4.99 -7.34
C ALA A 168 3.49 5.93 -7.47
N SER A 169 2.34 5.40 -7.87
CA SER A 169 1.11 6.19 -8.05
C SER A 169 0.63 6.80 -6.73
N GLY A 170 0.86 6.16 -5.59
CA GLY A 170 0.57 6.75 -4.27
C GLY A 170 1.37 8.04 -4.02
N VAL A 171 2.63 8.09 -4.44
CA VAL A 171 3.45 9.32 -4.38
C VAL A 171 2.92 10.37 -5.35
N ILE A 172 2.60 9.97 -6.58
CA ILE A 172 2.10 10.89 -7.63
C ILE A 172 0.78 11.52 -7.19
N VAL A 173 -0.18 10.72 -6.69
CA VAL A 173 -1.47 11.20 -6.17
C VAL A 173 -1.25 12.22 -5.06
N TYR A 174 -0.33 11.95 -4.12
CA TYR A 174 0.03 12.90 -3.07
C TYR A 174 0.59 14.20 -3.66
N LEU A 175 1.57 14.14 -4.57
CA LEU A 175 2.17 15.33 -5.16
C LEU A 175 1.15 16.20 -5.90
N MET A 176 0.19 15.56 -6.59
CA MET A 176 -0.88 16.27 -7.28
C MET A 176 -1.86 16.94 -6.31
N ILE A 177 -2.26 16.24 -5.23
CA ILE A 177 -3.23 16.80 -4.27
C ILE A 177 -2.59 17.72 -3.22
N ALA A 178 -1.27 17.67 -3.04
CA ALA A 178 -0.54 18.38 -2.00
C ALA A 178 -0.90 19.88 -1.88
N PRO A 179 -1.04 20.65 -2.98
CA PRO A 179 -1.41 22.07 -2.89
C PRO A 179 -2.82 22.34 -2.35
N TYR A 180 -3.68 21.32 -2.24
CA TYR A 180 -5.07 21.45 -1.80
C TYR A 180 -5.29 21.02 -0.35
N TYR A 181 -4.25 20.63 0.38
CA TYR A 181 -4.36 20.44 1.83
C TYR A 181 -4.60 21.80 2.51
N PRO A 182 -5.52 21.88 3.48
CA PRO A 182 -5.86 23.15 4.15
C PRO A 182 -4.75 23.68 5.05
N HIS A 183 -3.75 22.86 5.37
CA HIS A 183 -2.65 23.14 6.31
C HIS A 183 -1.33 22.54 5.82
#